data_AF-A0A6C0AJS7-F1
#
_entry.id   AF-A0A6C0AJS7-F1
#
_cell.length_a   1.000
_cell.length_b   1.000
_cell.length_c   1.000
_cell.angle_alpha   90.00
_cell.angle_beta   90.00
_cell.angle_gamma   90.00
#
_symmetry.space_group_name_H-M   'P 1'
#
loop_
_entity.id
_entity.type
_entity.pdbx_description
1 polymer ?
#
loop_
_entity_poly.entity_id
_entity_poly.type
_entity_poly.pdbx_seq_one_letter_code
_entity_poly.pdbx_strand_id
1 'polypeptide(L)' 'MPSAEDLRAVSASYDPLEDFITVATRQIEIAARTGLTYEYIDVPSNLTREKAKSALVGNFPNCQIDKVWFTNCFKVSWAK' A
#
# COMPACT_ATOMS: atom_id res chain seq x y z
N MET A 1 26.59 -15.50 3.61
CA MET A 1 25.21 -16.01 3.37
C MET A 1 24.48 -15.94 4.71
N PRO A 2 23.27 -15.36 4.78
CA PRO A 2 22.47 -15.41 6.00
C PRO A 2 22.15 -16.87 6.35
N SER A 3 22.16 -17.20 7.64
CA SER A 3 21.80 -18.54 8.10
C SER A 3 20.31 -18.79 7.93
N ALA A 4 19.89 -20.07 7.94
CA ALA A 4 18.47 -20.40 7.90
C ALA A 4 17.68 -19.86 9.10
N GLU A 5 18.35 -19.63 10.24
CA GLU A 5 17.76 -18.99 11.42
C GLU A 5 17.59 -17.48 11.22
N ASP A 6 18.58 -16.80 10.62
CA ASP A 6 18.47 -15.38 10.27
C ASP A 6 17.31 -15.14 9.31
N LEU A 7 17.11 -16.03 8.33
CA LEU A 7 15.99 -15.95 7.39
C LEU A 7 14.63 -16.15 8.08
N ARG A 8 14.55 -17.02 9.09
CA ARG A 8 13.32 -17.22 9.87
C ARG A 8 13.03 -16.02 10.77
N ALA A 9 14.04 -15.45 11.41
CA ALA A 9 13.89 -14.26 12.25
C ALA A 9 13.39 -13.06 11.43
N VAL A 10 13.89 -12.87 10.22
CA VAL A 10 13.42 -11.83 9.29
C VAL A 10 11.98 -12.08 8.84
N SER A 11 11.59 -13.35 8.62
CA SER A 11 10.20 -13.67 8.28
C SER A 11 9.22 -13.47 9.44
N ALA A 12 9.70 -13.59 10.68
CA ALA A 12 8.88 -13.43 11.89
C ALA A 12 8.55 -11.97 12.22
N SER A 13 9.35 -11.03 11.72
CA SER A 13 9.16 -9.57 11.89
C SER A 13 8.54 -8.89 10.67
N TYR A 14 8.22 -9.64 9.60
CA TYR A 14 7.58 -9.08 8.42
C TYR A 14 6.09 -8.84 8.68
N ASP A 15 5.70 -7.56 8.77
CA ASP A 15 4.30 -7.16 8.76
C ASP A 15 3.88 -6.77 7.32
N PRO A 16 3.02 -7.57 6.67
CA PRO A 16 2.62 -7.32 5.28
C PRO A 16 1.78 -6.05 5.10
N LEU A 17 1.19 -5.52 6.18
CA LEU A 17 0.36 -4.32 6.13
C LEU A 17 1.24 -3.06 6.23
N GLU A 18 2.29 -3.10 7.05
CA GLU A 18 3.29 -2.02 7.13
C GLU A 18 4.08 -1.87 5.83
N ASP A 19 4.50 -2.99 5.23
CA ASP A 19 5.18 -3.00 3.93
C ASP A 19 4.28 -2.43 2.82
N PHE A 20 3.00 -2.84 2.82
CA PHE A 20 1.99 -2.32 1.89
C PHE A 20 1.81 -0.79 2.02
N ILE A 21 1.66 -0.26 3.25
CA ILE A 21 1.52 1.18 3.48
C ILE A 21 2.79 1.92 3.04
N THR A 22 3.97 1.38 3.35
CA THR A 22 5.26 1.99 2.98
C THR A 22 5.38 2.13 1.46
N VAL A 23 5.08 1.05 0.72
CA VAL A 23 5.09 1.06 -0.74
C VAL A 23 4.04 2.02 -1.29
N ALA A 24 2.81 1.98 -0.77
CA ALA A 24 1.72 2.87 -1.20
C ALA A 24 2.08 4.34 -1.01
N THR A 25 2.62 4.70 0.16
CA THR A 25 3.05 6.06 0.51
C THR A 25 4.11 6.55 -0.47
N ARG A 26 5.13 5.73 -0.73
CA ARG A 26 6.19 6.08 -1.68
C ARG A 26 5.65 6.31 -3.09
N GLN A 27 4.73 5.48 -3.57
CA GLN A 27 4.12 5.67 -4.88
C GLN A 27 3.29 6.96 -4.94
N ILE A 28 2.46 7.22 -3.94
CA ILE A 28 1.66 8.44 -3.82
C ILE A 28 2.56 9.69 -3.80
N GLU A 29 3.65 9.67 -3.02
CA GLU A 29 4.60 10.79 -2.98
C GLU A 29 5.26 11.06 -4.33
N ILE A 30 5.66 10.00 -5.05
CA ILE A 30 6.26 10.13 -6.38
C ILE A 30 5.23 10.71 -7.35
N ALA A 31 4.01 10.16 -7.37
CA ALA A 31 2.92 10.65 -8.21
C ALA A 31 2.61 12.13 -7.92
N ALA A 32 2.50 12.51 -6.65
CA ALA A 32 2.26 13.88 -6.23
C ALA A 32 3.40 14.82 -6.68
N ARG A 33 4.67 14.41 -6.54
CA ARG A 33 5.84 15.19 -7.00
C ARG A 33 5.86 15.38 -8.52
N THR A 34 5.32 14.42 -9.28
CA THR A 34 5.19 14.53 -10.74
C THR A 34 3.96 15.33 -11.18
N GLY A 35 3.15 15.83 -10.24
CA GLY A 35 1.97 16.65 -10.51
C GLY A 35 0.70 15.85 -10.80
N LEU A 36 0.70 14.54 -10.55
CA LEU A 36 -0.50 13.71 -10.58
C LEU A 36 -1.35 13.96 -9.32
N THR A 37 -2.66 13.79 -9.47
CA THR A 37 -3.65 13.93 -8.39
C THR A 37 -4.25 12.60 -7.96
N TYR A 38 -3.73 11.49 -8.52
CA TYR A 38 -4.15 10.15 -8.17
C TYR A 38 -3.04 9.12 -8.46
N GLU A 39 -3.13 7.97 -7.81
CA GLU A 39 -2.32 6.79 -8.05
C GLU A 39 -3.15 5.52 -7.87
N TYR A 40 -2.81 4.46 -8.61
CA TYR A 40 -3.38 3.13 -8.43
C TYR A 40 -2.46 2.29 -7.53
N ILE A 41 -3.01 1.85 -6.41
CA ILE A 41 -2.31 1.03 -5.43
C ILE A 41 -2.81 -0.40 -5.55
N ASP A 42 -1.94 -1.30 -6.02
CA ASP A 42 -2.19 -2.74 -6.06
C ASP A 42 -2.24 -3.33 -4.65
N VAL A 43 -3.29 -4.11 -4.39
CA VAL A 43 -3.39 -4.90 -3.16
C VAL A 43 -2.62 -6.20 -3.37
N PRO A 44 -1.59 -6.49 -2.58
CA PRO A 44 -0.81 -7.70 -2.72
C PRO A 44 -1.65 -8.92 -2.30
N SER A 45 -1.35 -10.09 -2.86
CA SER A 45 -2.15 -11.32 -2.68
C SER A 45 -2.14 -11.86 -1.25
N ASN A 46 -1.17 -11.45 -0.43
CA ASN A 46 -1.04 -11.77 0.99
C ASN A 46 -1.90 -10.87 1.90
N LEU A 47 -2.61 -9.87 1.35
CA LEU A 47 -3.50 -8.99 2.12
C LEU A 47 -4.95 -9.08 1.62
N THR A 48 -5.91 -9.02 2.54
CA THR A 48 -7.32 -8.90 2.15
C THR A 48 -7.64 -7.48 1.73
N ARG A 49 -8.53 -7.32 0.75
CA ARG A 49 -8.98 -6.00 0.27
C ARG A 49 -9.53 -5.12 1.39
N GLU A 50 -10.22 -5.70 2.36
CA GLU A 50 -10.80 -4.96 3.49
C GLU A 50 -9.72 -4.39 4.39
N LYS A 51 -8.68 -5.18 4.70
CA LYS A 51 -7.52 -4.71 5.47
C LYS A 51 -6.75 -3.63 4.71
N ALA A 52 -6.52 -3.83 3.41
CA ALA A 52 -5.86 -2.83 2.57
C ALA A 52 -6.65 -1.52 2.54
N LYS A 53 -7.97 -1.59 2.35
CA LYS A 53 -8.84 -0.40 2.37
C LYS A 53 -8.78 0.31 3.72
N SER A 54 -8.90 -0.42 4.82
CA SER A 54 -8.84 0.16 6.16
C SER A 54 -7.49 0.83 6.43
N ALA A 55 -6.39 0.21 5.99
CA ALA A 55 -5.05 0.76 6.11
C ALA A 55 -4.89 2.06 5.29
N LEU A 56 -5.37 2.07 4.04
CA LEU A 56 -5.32 3.26 3.19
C LEU A 56 -6.17 4.40 3.77
N VAL A 57 -7.39 4.11 4.24
CA VAL A 57 -8.27 5.14 4.85
C VAL A 57 -7.67 5.70 6.13
N GLY A 58 -7.02 4.86 6.95
CA GLY A 58 -6.36 5.30 8.18
C GLY A 58 -5.13 6.16 7.95
N ASN A 59 -4.32 5.85 6.92
CA ASN A 59 -3.08 6.57 6.63
C ASN A 59 -3.28 7.79 5.73
N PHE A 60 -4.31 7.77 4.88
CA PHE A 60 -4.61 8.84 3.93
C PHE A 60 -6.03 9.41 4.13
N PRO A 61 -6.34 10.01 5.30
CA PRO A 61 -7.70 10.46 5.62
C PRO A 61 -8.20 11.59 4.72
N ASN A 62 -7.29 12.35 4.11
CA ASN A 62 -7.63 13.44 3.17
C ASN A 62 -7.66 12.99 1.71
N CYS A 63 -7.46 11.69 1.44
CA CYS A 63 -7.51 11.15 0.09
C CYS A 63 -8.83 10.42 -0.16
N GLN A 64 -9.37 10.58 -1.37
CA GLN A 64 -10.49 9.79 -1.84
C GLN A 64 -9.98 8.43 -2.34
N ILE A 65 -10.52 7.36 -1.75
CA ILE A 65 -10.13 5.97 -2.04
C ILE A 65 -11.28 5.28 -2.78
N ASP A 66 -11.12 5.10 -4.08
CA ASP A 66 -12.08 4.43 -4.95
C ASP A 66 -11.64 2.99 -5.25
N LYS A 67 -12.61 2.08 -5.25
CA LYS A 67 -12.37 0.69 -5.66
C LYS A 67 -12.44 0.62 -7.18
N VAL A 68 -11.38 0.12 -7.81
CA VAL A 68 -11.41 -0.16 -9.24
C VAL A 68 -12.09 -1.51 -9.44
N TRP A 69 -13.14 -1.54 -10.27
CA TRP A 69 -13.84 -2.77 -10.60
C TRP A 69 -12.95 -3.61 -11.54
N PHE A 70 -12.96 -4.93 -11.35
CA PHE A 70 -12.20 -5.93 -12.11
C PHE A 70 -10.69 -6.02 -11.85
N THR A 71 -10.10 -5.13 -11.05
CA THR A 71 -8.69 -5.24 -10.63
C THR A 71 -8.58 -5.35 -9.11
N ASN A 72 -7.43 -5.83 -8.62
CA ASN A 72 -7.15 -5.89 -7.18
C ASN A 72 -6.52 -4.58 -6.68
N CYS A 73 -6.95 -3.44 -7.19
CA CYS A 73 -6.32 -2.15 -6.94
C CYS A 73 -7.31 -1.17 -6.29
N PHE A 74 -6.78 -0.24 -5.49
CA PHE A 74 -7.48 0.95 -5.06
C PHE A 74 -6.92 2.16 -5.79
N LYS A 75 -7.80 3.03 -6.29
CA LYS A 75 -7.41 4.35 -6.76
C LYS A 75 -7.40 5.28 -5.56
N VAL A 76 -6.24 5.84 -5.24
CA VAL A 76 -6.10 6.87 -4.21
C VAL A 76 -5.95 8.20 -4.92
N SER A 77 -6.80 9.16 -4.61
CA SER A 77 -6.78 10.50 -5.20
C SER A 77 -6.76 11.58 -4.14
N TRP A 78 -6.06 12.68 -4.41
CA TRP A 78 -5.87 13.79 -3.49
C TRP A 78 -6.14 15.13 -4.18
N ALA A 79 -6.48 16.14 -3.38
CA ALA A 79 -6.60 17.50 -3.86
C ALA A 79 -5.23 18.01 -4.34
N LYS A 80 -5.23 18.81 -5.41
CA LYS A 80 -4.04 19.45 -5.94
C LYS A 80 -3.61 20.64 -5.09
#